data_AF-A0AA40CRW1-F1
#
_entry.id   AF-A0AA40CRW1-F1
#
_cell.length_a   1.000
_cell.length_b   1.000
_cell.length_c   1.000
_cell.angle_alpha   90.00
_cell.angle_beta   90.00
_cell.angle_gamma   90.00
#
_symmetry.space_group_name_H-M   'P 1'
#
loop_
_entity.id
_entity.type
_entity.pdbx_description
1 polymer ?
#
loop_
_entity_poly.entity_id
_entity_poly.type
_entity_poly.pdbx_seq_one_letter_code
_entity_poly.pdbx_strand_id
1 'polypeptide(L)'
;MEVIALRPLHSGEEIVNSYLNPSTESSSSERLQELETAWNFPCRCSICAGPDVSKSDARRRRITEAKQRIEESRGNPSEILKYAELLLDLMSKEGMVIPKGDYLELAAMASKYLGKRKEALKFARTAKKHWDVVMGEGSQESKAMVDFEKEV
;
A
#
# COMPACT_ATOMS: atom_id res chain seq x y z
N MET A 1 -5.50 6.73 -21.34
CA MET A 1 -4.46 6.55 -20.29
C MET A 1 -4.36 7.88 -19.57
N GLU A 2 -4.63 7.88 -18.28
CA GLU A 2 -4.56 9.06 -17.43
C GLU A 2 -3.34 8.96 -16.52
N VAL A 3 -2.77 10.11 -16.15
CA VAL A 3 -1.64 10.21 -15.22
C VAL A 3 -2.09 11.07 -14.05
N ILE A 4 -2.03 10.49 -12.85
CA ILE A 4 -2.51 11.11 -11.62
C ILE A 4 -1.36 11.24 -10.62
N ALA A 5 -1.33 12.36 -9.90
CA ALA A 5 -0.34 12.57 -8.86
C ALA A 5 -0.78 11.85 -7.57
N LEU A 6 0.03 10.89 -7.10
CA LEU A 6 -0.23 10.14 -5.86
C LEU A 6 0.26 10.86 -4.59
N ARG A 7 0.89 12.02 -4.76
CA ARG A 7 1.37 12.90 -3.70
C ARG A 7 1.44 14.35 -4.22
N PRO A 8 1.54 15.36 -3.34
CA PRO A 8 1.85 16.72 -3.76
C PRO A 8 3.15 16.78 -4.57
N LEU A 9 3.17 17.66 -5.58
CA LEU A 9 4.32 17.95 -6.44
C LEU A 9 4.70 19.43 -6.31
N HIS A 10 5.99 19.71 -6.33
CA HIS A 10 6.52 21.08 -6.28
C HIS A 10 6.96 21.56 -7.66
N SER A 11 6.98 22.88 -7.88
CA SER A 11 7.48 23.45 -9.14
C SER A 11 8.95 23.10 -9.34
N GLY A 12 9.31 22.60 -10.54
CA GLY A 12 10.66 22.16 -10.87
C GLY A 12 11.02 20.75 -10.40
N GLU A 13 10.10 20.05 -9.72
CA GLU A 13 10.27 18.65 -9.34
C GLU A 13 10.10 17.71 -10.54
N GLU A 14 10.96 16.70 -10.65
CA GLU A 14 10.82 15.64 -11.65
C GLU A 14 9.59 14.76 -11.35
N ILE A 15 8.73 14.58 -12.35
CA ILE A 15 7.59 13.65 -12.26
C ILE A 15 8.12 12.24 -12.52
N VAL A 16 8.02 11.38 -11.52
CA VAL A 16 8.52 9.99 -11.57
C VAL A 16 7.39 8.98 -11.48
N ASN A 17 7.56 7.85 -12.17
CA ASN A 17 6.69 6.68 -12.08
C ASN A 17 7.53 5.41 -11.92
N SER A 18 6.99 4.38 -11.27
CA SER A 18 7.64 3.07 -11.18
C SER A 18 7.30 2.24 -12.41
N TYR A 19 8.33 1.75 -13.11
CA TYR A 19 8.17 0.79 -14.22
C TYR A 19 8.13 -0.66 -13.74
N LEU A 20 8.48 -0.88 -12.48
CA LEU A 20 8.32 -2.16 -11.82
C LEU A 20 6.87 -2.36 -11.42
N ASN A 21 6.40 -3.60 -11.54
CA ASN A 21 5.05 -3.98 -11.16
C ASN A 21 4.78 -3.58 -9.69
N PRO A 22 3.63 -2.96 -9.35
CA PRO A 22 3.29 -2.59 -7.97
C PRO A 22 3.33 -3.75 -6.96
N SER A 23 3.34 -5.01 -7.43
CA SER A 23 3.53 -6.22 -6.63
C SER A 23 4.98 -6.53 -6.24
N THR A 24 5.98 -5.76 -6.68
CA THR A 24 7.39 -6.06 -6.37
C THR A 24 7.74 -5.72 -4.92
N GLU A 25 7.42 -6.65 -4.02
CA GLU A 25 8.02 -6.77 -2.68
C GLU A 25 9.48 -7.29 -2.76
N SER A 26 10.02 -7.36 -3.98
CA SER A 26 11.36 -7.78 -4.32
C SER A 26 12.42 -6.91 -3.66
N SER A 27 13.56 -7.51 -3.38
CA SER A 27 14.79 -6.87 -2.89
C SER A 27 15.39 -5.89 -3.90
N SER A 28 16.30 -5.04 -3.43
CA SER A 28 17.06 -4.10 -4.24
C SER A 28 17.76 -4.78 -5.41
N SER A 29 18.40 -5.92 -5.18
CA SER A 29 19.08 -6.70 -6.22
C SER A 29 18.12 -7.16 -7.32
N GLU A 30 16.95 -7.69 -6.96
CA GLU A 30 15.95 -8.16 -7.93
C GLU A 30 15.39 -6.99 -8.75
N ARG A 31 15.08 -5.86 -8.09
CA ARG A 31 14.61 -4.64 -8.77
C ARG A 31 15.64 -4.09 -9.74
N LEU A 32 16.92 -4.06 -9.36
CA LEU A 32 18.01 -3.61 -10.22
C LEU A 32 18.18 -4.53 -11.43
N GLN A 33 18.15 -5.86 -11.21
CA GLN A 33 18.25 -6.84 -12.27
C GLN A 33 17.09 -6.73 -13.27
N GLU A 34 15.86 -6.56 -12.79
CA GLU A 34 14.68 -6.40 -13.63
C GLU A 34 14.76 -5.12 -14.46
N LEU A 35 15.11 -3.98 -13.85
CA LEU A 35 15.25 -2.71 -14.55
C LEU A 35 16.39 -2.73 -15.58
N GLU A 36 17.52 -3.34 -15.25
CA GLU A 36 18.62 -3.50 -16.20
C GLU A 36 18.19 -4.38 -17.38
N THR A 37 17.51 -5.49 -17.12
CA THR A 37 17.09 -6.45 -18.17
C THR A 37 16.01 -5.88 -19.08
N ALA A 38 15.02 -5.19 -18.51
CA ALA A 38 13.86 -4.71 -19.26
C ALA A 38 14.06 -3.30 -19.86
N TRP A 39 14.86 -2.46 -19.21
CA TRP A 39 14.98 -1.03 -19.55
C TRP A 39 16.42 -0.55 -19.72
N ASN A 40 17.42 -1.42 -19.51
CA ASN A 40 18.84 -1.14 -19.71
C ASN A 40 19.35 0.10 -18.95
N PHE A 41 18.87 0.28 -17.71
CA PHE A 41 19.41 1.29 -16.81
C PHE A 41 19.50 0.81 -15.34
N PRO A 42 20.56 1.20 -14.62
CA PRO A 42 20.68 0.94 -13.20
C PRO A 42 19.93 2.01 -12.39
N CYS A 43 18.90 1.61 -11.66
CA CYS A 43 18.16 2.53 -10.79
C CYS A 43 19.03 3.05 -9.62
N ARG A 44 19.04 4.37 -9.42
CA ARG A 44 19.83 5.04 -8.37
C ARG A 44 18.97 5.71 -7.30
N CYS A 45 17.68 5.38 -7.23
CA CYS A 45 16.82 5.96 -6.21
C CYS A 45 17.28 5.55 -4.80
N SER A 46 16.88 6.31 -3.78
CA SER A 46 17.25 6.07 -2.38
C SER A 46 16.87 4.67 -1.87
N ILE A 47 15.87 4.03 -2.48
CA ILE A 47 15.42 2.67 -2.13
C ILE A 47 16.33 1.58 -2.73
N CYS A 48 16.90 1.81 -3.93
CA CYS A 48 17.76 0.82 -4.60
C CYS A 48 19.26 1.04 -4.36
N ALA A 49 19.69 2.28 -4.08
CA ALA A 49 21.10 2.65 -3.97
C ALA A 49 21.42 3.57 -2.77
N GLY A 50 20.46 3.80 -1.87
CA GLY A 50 20.67 4.64 -0.69
C GLY A 50 21.39 3.93 0.47
N PRO A 51 21.71 4.67 1.54
CA PRO A 51 22.41 4.11 2.71
C PRO A 51 21.57 3.07 3.50
N ASP A 52 20.25 3.08 3.34
CA ASP A 52 19.32 2.21 4.07
C ASP A 52 18.79 1.03 3.23
N VAL A 53 19.47 0.66 2.13
CA VAL A 53 19.04 -0.44 1.23
C VAL A 53 18.77 -1.75 1.98
N SER A 54 19.67 -2.15 2.88
CA SER A 54 19.48 -3.39 3.67
C SER A 54 18.24 -3.35 4.57
N LYS A 55 17.91 -2.17 5.11
CA LYS A 55 16.70 -1.96 5.91
C LYS A 55 15.45 -1.96 5.03
N SER A 56 15.52 -1.37 3.84
CA SER A 56 14.42 -1.43 2.86
C SER A 56 14.13 -2.87 2.44
N ASP A 57 15.15 -3.64 2.11
CA ASP A 57 14.99 -5.07 1.76
C ASP A 57 14.40 -5.87 2.92
N ALA A 58 14.81 -5.59 4.16
CA ALA A 58 14.19 -6.20 5.34
C ALA A 58 12.72 -5.81 5.53
N ARG A 59 12.36 -4.54 5.30
CA ARG A 59 10.95 -4.09 5.37
C ARG A 59 10.11 -4.75 4.28
N ARG A 60 10.63 -4.86 3.06
CA ARG A 60 9.91 -5.50 1.95
C ARG A 60 9.70 -7.00 2.17
N ARG A 61 10.68 -7.72 2.70
CA ARG A 61 10.47 -9.12 3.15
C ARG A 61 9.37 -9.21 4.20
N ARG A 62 9.35 -8.30 5.18
CA ARG A 62 8.28 -8.26 6.21
C ARG A 62 6.91 -7.92 5.63
N ILE A 63 6.84 -7.16 4.53
CA ILE A 63 5.58 -6.92 3.80
C ILE A 63 5.08 -8.25 3.24
N THR A 64 5.92 -9.02 2.53
CA THR A 64 5.56 -10.34 2.00
C THR A 64 5.07 -11.28 3.09
N GLU A 65 5.82 -11.38 4.19
CA GLU A 65 5.45 -12.20 5.35
C GLU A 65 4.10 -11.78 5.94
N ALA A 66 3.86 -10.48 6.13
CA ALA A 66 2.62 -9.98 6.72
C ALA A 66 1.41 -10.22 5.79
N LYS A 67 1.58 -10.12 4.47
CA LYS A 67 0.54 -10.50 3.50
C LYS A 67 0.20 -11.99 3.58
N GLN A 68 1.21 -12.84 3.66
CA GLN A 68 0.99 -14.28 3.84
C GLN A 68 0.25 -14.57 5.15
N ARG A 69 0.62 -13.89 6.25
CA ARG A 69 -0.08 -14.04 7.54
C ARG A 69 -1.54 -13.64 7.49
N ILE A 70 -1.89 -12.61 6.72
CA ILE A 70 -3.29 -12.23 6.50
C ILE A 70 -4.06 -13.37 5.82
N GLU A 71 -3.50 -13.94 4.74
CA GLU A 71 -4.13 -15.06 4.02
C GLU A 71 -4.29 -16.31 4.90
N GLU A 72 -3.31 -16.59 5.77
CA GLU A 72 -3.38 -17.67 6.75
C GLU A 72 -4.40 -17.41 7.88
N SER A 73 -4.73 -16.14 8.14
CA SER A 73 -5.60 -15.71 9.24
C SER A 73 -7.10 -15.66 8.87
N ARG A 74 -7.52 -16.37 7.82
CA ARG A 74 -8.93 -16.43 7.40
C ARG A 74 -9.85 -16.78 8.57
N GLY A 75 -10.84 -15.93 8.81
CA GLY A 75 -11.78 -16.10 9.92
C GLY A 75 -11.27 -15.63 11.29
N ASN A 76 -10.07 -15.04 11.38
CA ASN A 76 -9.54 -14.42 12.60
C ASN A 76 -9.38 -12.89 12.42
N PRO A 77 -10.42 -12.10 12.70
CA PRO A 77 -10.38 -10.63 12.56
C PRO A 77 -9.26 -9.96 13.37
N SER A 78 -8.87 -10.52 14.52
CA SER A 78 -7.83 -9.92 15.36
C SER A 78 -6.45 -10.00 14.72
N GLU A 79 -6.08 -11.17 14.17
CA GLU A 79 -4.79 -11.30 13.47
C GLU A 79 -4.81 -10.53 12.14
N ILE A 80 -5.93 -10.54 11.41
CA ILE A 80 -6.07 -9.75 10.18
C ILE A 80 -5.82 -8.26 10.45
N LEU A 81 -6.47 -7.69 11.48
CA LEU A 81 -6.30 -6.27 11.82
C LEU A 81 -4.83 -5.96 12.16
N LYS A 82 -4.22 -6.76 13.02
CA LYS A 82 -2.82 -6.60 13.43
C LYS A 82 -1.85 -6.58 12.26
N TYR A 83 -1.97 -7.52 11.31
CA TYR A 83 -1.06 -7.55 10.15
C TYR A 83 -1.41 -6.49 9.10
N ALA A 84 -2.68 -6.11 8.96
CA ALA A 84 -3.07 -5.00 8.08
C ALA A 84 -2.46 -3.67 8.58
N GLU A 85 -2.51 -3.38 9.88
CA GLU A 85 -1.86 -2.20 10.46
C GLU A 85 -0.34 -2.21 10.25
N LEU A 86 0.31 -3.36 10.45
CA LEU A 86 1.73 -3.53 10.18
C LEU A 86 2.06 -3.26 8.71
N LEU A 87 1.25 -3.78 7.78
CA LEU A 87 1.43 -3.54 6.35
C LEU A 87 1.32 -2.06 6.00
N LEU A 88 0.31 -1.36 6.53
CA LEU A 88 0.11 0.06 6.25
C LEU A 88 1.29 0.92 6.73
N ASP A 89 1.89 0.60 7.89
CA ASP A 89 3.11 1.26 8.38
C ASP A 89 4.32 0.96 7.48
N LEU A 90 4.57 -0.32 7.16
CA LEU A 90 5.69 -0.73 6.32
C LEU A 90 5.60 -0.14 4.91
N MET A 91 4.41 -0.18 4.29
CA MET A 91 4.14 0.41 2.98
C MET A 91 4.35 1.92 2.98
N SER A 92 4.01 2.61 4.07
CA SER A 92 4.29 4.04 4.21
C SER A 92 5.78 4.35 4.22
N LYS A 93 6.57 3.53 4.92
CA LYS A 93 8.04 3.67 4.96
C LYS A 93 8.71 3.33 3.63
N GLU A 94 8.10 2.45 2.84
CA GLU A 94 8.60 2.05 1.51
C GLU A 94 8.04 2.90 0.36
N GLY A 95 7.22 3.92 0.65
CA GLY A 95 6.62 4.77 -0.38
C GLY A 95 5.60 4.05 -1.28
N MET A 96 5.09 2.89 -0.85
CA MET A 96 4.05 2.16 -1.56
C MET A 96 2.70 2.84 -1.30
N VAL A 97 2.11 3.41 -2.35
CA VAL A 97 0.83 4.12 -2.26
C VAL A 97 -0.32 3.21 -2.67
N ILE A 98 -0.35 2.79 -3.93
CA ILE A 98 -1.46 2.05 -4.56
C ILE A 98 -2.01 0.88 -3.72
N PRO A 99 -1.20 -0.07 -3.22
CA PRO A 99 -1.74 -1.26 -2.54
C PRO A 99 -2.34 -0.97 -1.17
N LYS A 100 -2.21 0.25 -0.62
CA LYS A 100 -2.70 0.54 0.74
C LYS A 100 -4.22 0.53 0.84
N GLY A 101 -4.92 0.88 -0.23
CA GLY A 101 -6.39 0.92 -0.24
C GLY A 101 -6.98 -0.42 0.23
N ASP A 102 -6.55 -1.53 -0.37
CA ASP A 102 -7.02 -2.88 -0.03
C ASP A 102 -6.84 -3.21 1.45
N TYR A 103 -5.68 -2.89 2.03
CA TYR A 103 -5.39 -3.19 3.43
C TYR A 103 -6.10 -2.24 4.40
N LEU A 104 -6.44 -1.02 3.98
CA LEU A 104 -7.31 -0.13 4.77
C LEU A 104 -8.73 -0.69 4.83
N GLU A 105 -9.27 -1.19 3.73
CA GLU A 105 -10.59 -1.83 3.71
C GLU A 105 -10.62 -3.07 4.61
N LEU A 106 -9.58 -3.91 4.49
CA LEU A 106 -9.45 -5.11 5.30
C LEU A 106 -9.37 -4.79 6.80
N ALA A 107 -8.61 -3.76 7.19
CA ALA A 107 -8.55 -3.28 8.56
C ALA A 107 -9.91 -2.73 9.04
N ALA A 108 -10.65 -2.05 8.17
CA ALA A 108 -11.99 -1.56 8.48
C ALA A 108 -12.96 -2.72 8.75
N MET A 109 -12.98 -3.73 7.86
CA MET A 109 -13.81 -4.93 8.01
C MET A 109 -13.46 -5.71 9.28
N ALA A 110 -12.18 -5.98 9.51
CA ALA A 110 -11.72 -6.68 10.70
C ALA A 110 -12.12 -5.94 11.99
N SER A 111 -11.97 -4.61 12.00
CA SER A 111 -12.41 -3.77 13.12
C SER A 111 -13.93 -3.84 13.35
N LYS A 112 -14.74 -3.89 12.28
CA LYS A 112 -16.20 -4.06 12.36
C LYS A 112 -16.55 -5.39 13.03
N TYR A 113 -15.94 -6.50 12.60
CA TYR A 113 -16.16 -7.83 13.18
C TYR A 113 -15.74 -7.92 14.66
N LEU A 114 -14.74 -7.15 15.08
CA LEU A 114 -14.31 -7.06 16.47
C LEU A 114 -15.19 -6.12 17.33
N GLY A 115 -16.23 -5.51 16.76
CA GLY A 115 -17.07 -4.52 17.45
C GLY A 115 -16.38 -3.17 17.68
N LYS A 116 -15.21 -2.93 17.06
CA LYS A 116 -14.42 -1.69 17.21
C LYS A 116 -14.93 -0.60 16.26
N ARG A 117 -16.16 -0.16 16.45
CA ARG A 117 -16.87 0.81 15.57
C ARG A 117 -16.04 2.04 15.18
N LYS A 118 -15.44 2.72 16.16
CA LYS A 118 -14.66 3.96 15.89
C LYS A 118 -13.47 3.70 14.98
N GLU A 119 -12.82 2.57 15.16
CA GLU A 119 -11.64 2.16 14.40
C GLU A 119 -12.01 1.73 12.98
N ALA A 120 -13.09 0.95 12.85
CA ALA A 120 -13.66 0.58 11.56
C ALA A 120 -13.99 1.81 10.69
N LEU A 121 -14.67 2.81 11.27
CA LEU A 121 -15.00 4.06 10.58
C LEU A 121 -13.75 4.90 10.25
N LYS A 122 -12.70 4.85 11.06
CA LYS A 122 -11.44 5.55 10.79
C LYS A 122 -10.75 4.95 9.56
N PHE A 123 -10.65 3.62 9.50
CA PHE A 123 -10.05 2.92 8.37
C PHE A 123 -10.87 3.10 7.09
N ALA A 124 -12.20 2.95 7.14
CA ALA A 124 -13.09 3.16 5.99
C ALA A 124 -12.96 4.56 5.39
N ARG A 125 -13.00 5.61 6.23
CA ARG A 125 -12.80 6.99 5.76
C ARG A 125 -11.43 7.23 5.15
N THR A 126 -10.41 6.55 5.66
CA THR A 126 -9.05 6.64 5.12
C THR A 126 -8.94 5.90 3.78
N ALA A 127 -9.55 4.72 3.67
CA ALA A 127 -9.66 3.95 2.43
C ALA A 127 -10.40 4.76 1.35
N LYS A 128 -11.55 5.36 1.67
CA LYS A 128 -12.28 6.25 0.75
C LYS A 128 -11.38 7.34 0.18
N LYS A 129 -10.73 8.12 1.06
CA LYS A 129 -9.83 9.21 0.62
C LYS A 129 -8.67 8.69 -0.23
N HIS A 130 -8.17 7.50 0.08
CA HIS A 130 -7.12 6.86 -0.70
C HIS A 130 -7.62 6.51 -2.10
N TRP A 131 -8.80 5.90 -2.22
CA TRP A 131 -9.39 5.54 -3.49
C TRP A 131 -9.86 6.72 -4.33
N ASP A 132 -10.33 7.81 -3.71
CA ASP A 132 -10.61 9.05 -4.45
C ASP A 132 -9.37 9.56 -5.19
N VAL A 133 -8.18 9.34 -4.63
CA VAL A 133 -6.91 9.72 -5.26
C VAL A 133 -6.46 8.69 -6.29
N VAL A 134 -6.51 7.39 -5.97
CA VAL A 134 -5.93 6.32 -6.82
C VAL A 134 -6.85 5.92 -7.97
N MET A 135 -8.16 5.83 -7.72
CA MET A 135 -9.18 5.36 -8.66
C MET A 135 -10.13 6.46 -9.13
N GLY A 136 -10.00 7.67 -8.57
CA GLY A 136 -10.82 8.84 -8.88
C GLY A 136 -12.00 9.01 -7.92
N GLU A 137 -12.43 10.26 -7.74
CA GLU A 137 -13.54 10.60 -6.86
C GLU A 137 -14.83 9.89 -7.31
N GLY A 138 -15.50 9.22 -6.37
CA GLY A 138 -16.73 8.48 -6.67
C GLY A 138 -16.52 7.16 -7.44
N SER A 139 -15.29 6.62 -7.43
CA SER A 139 -15.02 5.25 -7.87
C SER A 139 -15.88 4.23 -7.13
N GLN A 140 -15.93 3.00 -7.63
CA GLN A 140 -16.69 1.93 -6.98
C GLN A 140 -16.15 1.64 -5.57
N GLU A 141 -14.84 1.65 -5.40
CA GLU A 141 -14.13 1.45 -4.13
C GLU A 141 -14.46 2.57 -3.13
N SER A 142 -14.44 3.83 -3.58
CA SER A 142 -14.82 4.98 -2.76
C SER A 142 -16.29 4.90 -2.30
N LYS A 143 -17.21 4.55 -3.22
CA LYS A 143 -18.63 4.35 -2.91
C LYS A 143 -18.85 3.19 -1.93
N ALA A 144 -18.14 2.08 -2.12
CA ALA A 144 -18.20 0.93 -1.22
C ALA A 144 -17.83 1.32 0.22
N MET A 145 -16.84 2.19 0.41
CA MET A 145 -16.49 2.69 1.75
C MET A 145 -17.56 3.61 2.34
N VAL A 146 -18.22 4.44 1.53
CA VAL A 146 -19.36 5.26 1.98
C VAL A 146 -20.54 4.39 2.43
N ASP A 147 -20.84 3.33 1.70
CA ASP A 147 -21.91 2.39 2.07
C ASP A 147 -21.53 1.58 3.32
N PHE A 148 -20.27 1.13 3.41
CA PHE A 148 -19.73 0.50 4.62
C PHE A 148 -19.92 1.37 5.87
N GLU A 149 -19.66 2.68 5.79
CA GLU A 149 -19.85 3.61 6.92
C GLU A 149 -21.30 3.65 7.45
N LYS A 150 -22.31 3.37 6.61
CA LYS A 150 -23.72 3.32 7.00
C LYS A 150 -24.07 2.01 7.74
N GLU A 151 -23.30 0.95 7.51
CA GLU A 151 -23.54 -0.39 8.06
C GLU A 151 -22.72 -0.72 9.31
N VAL A 152 -21.68 0.07 9.62
CA VAL A 152 -20.89 -0.05 10.86
C VAL A 152 -21.65 0.60 11.99
#